data_AF-K0JG73-F1
#
_entry.id   AF-K0JG73-F1
#
_cell.length_a   1.000
_cell.length_b   1.000
_cell.length_c   1.000
_cell.angle_alpha   90.00
_cell.angle_beta   90.00
_cell.angle_gamma   90.00
#
_symmetry.space_group_name_H-M   'P 1'
#
loop_
_entity.id
_entity.type
_entity.pdbx_description
1 polymer ?
#
loop_
_entity_poly.entity_id
_entity_poly.type
_entity_poly.pdbx_seq_one_letter_code
_entity_poly.pdbx_strand_id
1 'polypeptide(L)'
;MNKYSKKTETKIYNFIKKNNPTIEEIANELNISYDKLKSYINKSSKKYKKSLVKKIRKAKDEYFIDAKIKIENALIKKSLGYYSKDIIKEIKIDKEGNESKTKKIVYKYNPPSERAIIVFLELLKKCNDKRLEYIRKKIEEKENNNKINIRVGFDN
;
A
#
# COMPACT_ATOMS: atom_id res chain seq x y z
N MET A 1 11.35 -2.89 31.64
CA MET A 1 10.79 -2.03 30.55
C MET A 1 9.29 -2.22 30.53
N ASN A 2 8.52 -1.13 30.67
CA ASN A 2 7.05 -1.17 30.61
C ASN A 2 6.59 -1.95 29.37
N LYS A 3 5.95 -3.10 29.61
CA LYS A 3 5.18 -3.82 28.60
C LYS A 3 4.05 -2.88 28.20
N TYR A 4 4.07 -2.36 26.97
CA TYR A 4 2.89 -1.70 26.44
C TYR A 4 1.73 -2.69 26.50
N SER A 5 0.57 -2.24 26.97
CA SER A 5 -0.62 -3.09 27.01
C SER A 5 -0.98 -3.53 25.60
N LYS A 6 -1.54 -4.74 25.44
CA LYS A 6 -2.04 -5.21 24.12
C LYS A 6 -2.99 -4.18 23.48
N LYS A 7 -3.77 -3.47 24.30
CA LYS A 7 -4.70 -2.40 23.89
C LYS A 7 -3.97 -1.23 23.22
N THR A 8 -2.87 -0.75 23.82
CA THR A 8 -2.04 0.32 23.25
C THR A 8 -1.45 -0.10 21.90
N GLU A 9 -0.93 -1.32 21.81
CA GLU A 9 -0.33 -1.80 20.56
C GLU A 9 -1.36 -1.97 19.43
N THR A 10 -2.59 -2.39 19.76
CA THR A 10 -3.69 -2.49 18.79
C THR A 10 -4.17 -1.10 18.33
N LYS A 11 -4.23 -0.13 19.25
CA LYS A 11 -4.50 1.28 18.92
C LYS A 11 -3.50 1.81 17.90
N ILE A 12 -2.20 1.64 18.16
CA ILE A 12 -1.13 2.09 17.25
C ILE A 12 -1.19 1.37 15.91
N TYR A 13 -1.44 0.06 15.91
CA TYR A 13 -1.60 -0.69 14.66
C TYR A 13 -2.74 -0.13 13.79
N ASN A 14 -3.91 0.14 14.39
CA ASN A 14 -5.06 0.70 13.67
C ASN A 14 -4.80 2.15 13.22
N PHE A 15 -4.16 2.95 14.07
CA PHE A 15 -3.77 4.32 13.74
C PHE A 15 -2.86 4.35 12.51
N ILE A 16 -1.86 3.47 12.46
CA ILE A 16 -0.95 3.36 11.31
C ILE A 16 -1.69 2.92 10.05
N LYS A 17 -2.49 1.86 10.16
CA LYS A 17 -3.22 1.29 9.03
C LYS A 17 -4.24 2.26 8.41
N LYS A 18 -4.77 3.21 9.19
CA LYS A 18 -5.75 4.18 8.71
C LYS A 18 -5.11 5.44 8.11
N ASN A 19 -4.05 5.94 8.74
CA ASN A 19 -3.59 7.31 8.48
C ASN A 19 -2.16 7.41 7.92
N ASN A 20 -1.38 6.31 7.91
CA ASN A 20 0.05 6.33 7.60
C ASN A 20 0.83 7.48 8.27
N PRO A 21 0.76 7.58 9.60
CA PRO A 21 1.40 8.63 10.38
C PRO A 21 2.93 8.52 10.31
N THR A 22 3.57 9.66 10.48
CA THR A 22 5.02 9.79 10.66
C THR A 22 5.49 9.10 11.95
N ILE A 23 6.79 8.83 12.05
CA ILE A 23 7.36 8.24 13.28
C ILE A 23 7.17 9.18 14.47
N GLU A 24 7.18 10.49 14.26
CA GLU A 24 6.97 11.51 15.28
C GLU A 24 5.54 11.48 15.83
N GLU A 25 4.54 11.41 14.96
CA GLU A 25 3.13 11.25 15.37
C GLU A 25 2.90 9.96 16.15
N ILE A 26 3.55 8.86 15.75
CA ILE A 26 3.50 7.60 16.50
C ILE A 26 4.17 7.74 17.88
N ALA A 27 5.27 8.50 17.97
CA ALA A 27 5.97 8.74 19.23
C ALA A 27 5.11 9.57 20.20
N ASN A 28 4.44 10.60 19.68
CA ASN A 28 3.48 11.42 20.41
C ASN A 28 2.30 10.59 20.93
N GLU A 29 1.70 9.74 20.09
CA GLU A 29 0.60 8.85 20.50
C GLU A 29 1.04 7.81 21.55
N LEU A 30 2.32 7.44 21.56
CA LEU A 30 2.92 6.54 22.56
C LEU A 30 3.46 7.27 23.80
N ASN A 31 3.42 8.61 23.81
CA ASN A 31 3.97 9.47 24.84
C ASN A 31 5.46 9.19 25.13
N ILE A 32 6.26 9.04 24.06
CA ILE A 32 7.71 8.82 24.12
C ILE A 32 8.44 9.73 23.15
N SER A 33 9.73 9.96 23.38
CA SER A 33 10.54 10.73 22.43
C SER A 33 10.73 9.98 21.10
N TYR A 34 10.83 10.76 20.03
CA TYR A 34 11.14 10.28 18.68
C TYR A 34 12.38 9.37 18.67
N ASP A 35 13.48 9.82 19.28
CA ASP A 35 14.75 9.06 19.29
C ASP A 35 14.61 7.72 20.01
N LYS A 36 13.81 7.66 21.08
CA LYS A 36 13.55 6.44 21.83
C LYS A 36 12.72 5.45 21.00
N LEU A 37 11.70 5.94 20.28
CA LEU A 37 10.93 5.11 19.35
C LEU A 37 11.79 4.62 18.18
N LYS A 38 12.58 5.51 17.57
CA LYS A 38 13.49 5.19 16.46
C LYS A 38 14.52 4.15 16.87
N SER A 39 15.12 4.29 18.06
CA SER A 39 16.01 3.29 18.65
C SER A 39 15.33 1.93 18.82
N TYR A 40 14.06 1.89 19.24
CA TYR A 40 13.30 0.64 19.34
C TYR A 40 12.99 0.01 17.98
N ILE A 41 12.70 0.82 16.96
CA ILE A 41 12.45 0.33 15.60
C ILE A 41 13.74 -0.20 14.96
N ASN A 42 14.87 0.46 15.18
CA ASN A 42 16.14 0.15 14.51
C ASN A 42 16.91 -1.01 15.16
N LYS A 43 16.70 -1.29 16.46
CA LYS A 43 17.35 -2.42 17.13
C LYS A 43 16.87 -3.75 16.53
N SER A 44 17.72 -4.40 15.73
CA SER A 44 17.48 -5.70 15.06
C SER A 44 17.70 -6.92 15.95
N SER A 45 17.77 -6.74 17.28
CA SER A 45 18.10 -7.85 18.19
C SER A 45 16.97 -8.90 18.23
N LYS A 46 17.32 -10.16 17.93
CA LYS A 46 16.48 -11.37 18.05
C LYS A 46 15.80 -11.49 19.44
N LYS A 47 16.44 -10.94 20.50
CA LYS A 47 15.98 -11.01 21.90
C LYS A 47 14.99 -9.89 22.26
N TYR A 48 14.89 -8.83 21.46
CA TYR A 48 14.07 -7.63 21.70
C TYR A 48 13.02 -7.37 20.61
N LYS A 49 12.38 -8.42 20.09
CA LYS A 49 11.10 -8.27 19.37
C LYS A 49 10.00 -7.83 20.34
N LYS A 50 10.03 -6.57 20.79
CA LYS A 50 8.88 -5.95 21.45
C LYS A 50 7.70 -6.06 20.49
N SER A 51 6.63 -6.72 20.94
CA SER A 51 5.38 -6.94 20.19
C SER A 51 4.92 -5.68 19.42
N LEU A 52 5.01 -4.51 20.06
CA LEU A 52 4.76 -3.21 19.45
C LEU A 52 5.54 -2.92 18.15
N VAL A 53 6.86 -3.15 18.10
CA VAL A 53 7.68 -2.87 16.90
C VAL A 53 7.26 -3.77 15.73
N LYS A 54 6.96 -5.05 16.02
CA LYS A 54 6.46 -5.98 15.01
C LYS A 54 5.10 -5.53 14.46
N LYS A 55 4.22 -5.02 15.33
CA LYS A 55 2.92 -4.47 14.91
C LYS A 55 3.05 -3.19 14.10
N ILE A 56 3.97 -2.28 14.47
CA ILE A 56 4.24 -1.06 13.70
C ILE A 56 4.70 -1.40 12.28
N ARG A 57 5.67 -2.31 12.14
CA ARG A 57 6.16 -2.76 10.82
C ARG A 57 5.05 -3.42 10.01
N LYS A 58 4.35 -4.38 10.62
CA LYS A 58 3.22 -5.08 9.97
C LYS A 58 2.13 -4.10 9.51
N ALA A 59 1.77 -3.11 10.32
CA ALA A 59 0.77 -2.10 9.96
C ALA A 59 1.21 -1.25 8.77
N LYS A 60 2.50 -0.86 8.73
CA LYS A 60 3.05 -0.12 7.60
C LYS A 60 3.05 -0.96 6.32
N ASP A 61 3.51 -2.21 6.39
CA ASP A 61 3.53 -3.11 5.24
C ASP A 61 2.11 -3.32 4.67
N GLU A 62 1.13 -3.56 5.54
CA GLU A 62 -0.28 -3.68 5.13
C GLU A 62 -0.84 -2.38 4.54
N TYR A 63 -0.51 -1.22 5.12
CA TYR A 63 -0.91 0.08 4.56
C TYR A 63 -0.34 0.26 3.14
N PHE A 64 0.94 -0.05 2.93
CA PHE A 64 1.57 0.09 1.62
C PHE A 64 0.95 -0.85 0.58
N ILE A 65 0.59 -2.08 0.97
CA ILE A 65 -0.13 -3.01 0.08
C ILE A 65 -1.50 -2.45 -0.30
N ASP A 66 -2.29 -1.97 0.67
CA ASP A 66 -3.61 -1.39 0.41
C ASP A 66 -3.51 -0.10 -0.44
N ALA A 67 -2.57 0.78 -0.12
CA ALA A 67 -2.31 2.00 -0.88
C ALA A 67 -1.89 1.69 -2.32
N LYS A 68 -1.03 0.68 -2.51
CA LYS A 68 -0.63 0.21 -3.84
C LYS A 68 -1.85 -0.26 -4.65
N ILE A 69 -2.71 -1.10 -4.08
CA ILE A 69 -3.93 -1.58 -4.76
C ILE A 69 -4.85 -0.41 -5.13
N LYS A 70 -5.02 0.57 -4.23
CA LYS A 70 -5.84 1.76 -4.49
C LYS A 70 -5.27 2.61 -5.63
N ILE A 71 -3.95 2.79 -5.66
CA ILE A 71 -3.24 3.51 -6.73
C ILE A 71 -3.40 2.76 -8.06
N GLU A 72 -3.20 1.45 -8.08
CA GLU A 72 -3.37 0.62 -9.27
C GLU A 72 -4.80 0.70 -9.81
N ASN A 73 -5.81 0.56 -8.94
CA ASN A 73 -7.22 0.69 -9.33
C ASN A 73 -7.56 2.10 -9.85
N ALA A 74 -7.03 3.15 -9.21
CA ALA A 74 -7.21 4.51 -9.67
C ALA A 74 -6.55 4.75 -11.03
N LEU A 75 -5.37 4.16 -11.26
CA LEU A 75 -4.68 4.21 -12.54
C LEU A 75 -5.49 3.50 -13.63
N ILE A 76 -5.95 2.27 -13.38
CA ILE A 76 -6.83 1.52 -14.29
C ILE A 76 -8.08 2.32 -14.63
N LYS A 77 -8.74 2.90 -13.62
CA LYS A 77 -9.95 3.73 -13.81
C LYS A 77 -9.67 4.95 -14.68
N LYS A 78 -8.51 5.60 -14.51
CA LYS A 78 -8.08 6.69 -15.40
C LYS A 78 -7.75 6.20 -16.81
N SER A 79 -7.15 5.02 -16.96
CA SER A 79 -6.78 4.45 -18.25
C SER A 79 -7.98 3.97 -19.08
N LEU A 80 -9.07 3.57 -18.43
CA LEU A 80 -10.31 3.13 -19.12
C LEU A 80 -11.32 4.25 -19.33
N GLY A 81 -11.13 5.39 -18.68
CA GLY A 81 -12.17 6.42 -18.56
C GLY A 81 -13.22 6.07 -17.51
N TYR A 82 -13.88 7.09 -16.96
CA TYR A 82 -14.86 6.90 -15.89
C TYR A 82 -15.80 8.09 -15.72
N TYR A 83 -16.97 7.84 -15.13
CA TYR A 83 -17.87 8.90 -14.71
C TYR A 83 -17.51 9.37 -13.28
N SER A 84 -17.24 10.66 -13.10
CA SER A 84 -17.13 11.30 -11.79
C SER A 84 -18.52 11.72 -11.31
N LYS A 85 -18.76 11.58 -10.01
CA LYS A 85 -20.00 12.01 -9.36
C LYS A 85 -19.78 13.39 -8.77
N ASP A 86 -20.50 14.37 -9.29
CA ASP A 86 -20.51 15.73 -8.79
C ASP A 86 -21.85 16.01 -8.08
N ILE A 87 -21.78 16.66 -6.91
CA ILE A 87 -22.97 17.05 -6.14
C ILE A 87 -23.14 18.55 -6.28
N ILE A 88 -24.15 18.95 -7.06
CA ILE A 88 -24.49 20.35 -7.27
C ILE A 88 -25.60 20.72 -6.30
N LYS A 89 -25.47 21.87 -5.63
CA LYS A 89 -26.53 22.45 -4.81
C LYS A 89 -27.38 23.36 -5.70
N GLU A 90 -28.63 23.01 -5.92
CA GLU A 90 -29.61 23.88 -6.59
C GLU A 90 -30.40 24.64 -5.53
N ILE A 91 -30.44 25.97 -5.66
CA ILE A 91 -31.33 26.84 -4.90
C ILE A 91 -32.58 27.06 -5.76
N LYS A 92 -33.75 26.72 -5.24
CA LYS A 92 -35.03 27.03 -5.85
C LYS A 92 -35.72 28.09 -5.00
N ILE A 93 -36.34 29.06 -5.65
CA ILE A 93 -37.08 30.11 -4.98
C ILE A 93 -38.56 29.88 -5.28
N ASP A 94 -39.36 29.77 -4.24
CA ASP A 94 -40.80 29.60 -4.34
C ASP A 94 -41.47 30.93 -4.68
N LYS A 95 -42.74 30.93 -5.11
CA LYS A 95 -43.47 32.15 -5.50
C LYS A 95 -43.57 33.21 -4.39
N GLU A 96 -43.33 32.81 -3.15
CA GLU A 96 -43.34 33.64 -1.93
C GLU A 96 -41.96 34.19 -1.56
N GLY A 97 -40.92 33.93 -2.36
CA GLY A 97 -39.55 34.38 -2.09
C GLY A 97 -38.75 33.49 -1.14
N ASN A 98 -39.33 32.38 -0.68
CA ASN A 98 -38.67 31.41 0.19
C ASN A 98 -37.65 30.55 -0.59
N GLU A 99 -36.43 30.43 -0.07
CA GLU A 99 -35.37 29.61 -0.66
C GLU A 99 -35.42 28.15 -0.18
N SER A 100 -35.48 27.20 -1.11
CA SER A 100 -35.27 25.78 -0.86
C SER A 100 -33.98 25.28 -1.49
N LYS A 101 -33.13 24.61 -0.70
CA LYS A 101 -31.82 24.08 -1.13
C LYS A 101 -31.93 22.58 -1.39
N THR A 102 -31.78 22.17 -2.64
CA THR A 102 -31.81 20.77 -3.05
C THR A 102 -30.43 20.31 -3.53
N LYS A 103 -30.12 19.02 -3.35
CA LYS A 103 -28.87 18.41 -3.85
C LYS A 103 -29.20 17.59 -5.08
N LYS A 104 -28.52 17.90 -6.19
CA LYS A 104 -28.60 17.13 -7.43
C LYS A 104 -27.29 16.41 -7.67
N ILE A 105 -27.38 15.12 -8.00
CA ILE A 105 -26.23 14.30 -8.36
C ILE A 105 -26.10 14.35 -9.88
N VAL A 106 -24.95 14.78 -10.37
CA VAL A 106 -24.61 14.80 -11.80
C VAL A 106 -23.41 13.90 -12.04
N TYR A 107 -23.44 13.17 -13.16
CA TYR A 107 -22.33 12.32 -13.58
C TYR A 107 -21.61 12.96 -14.76
N LYS A 108 -20.32 13.27 -14.60
CA LYS A 108 -19.47 13.84 -15.65
C LYS A 108 -18.57 12.76 -16.20
N TYR A 109 -18.59 12.55 -17.52
CA TYR A 109 -17.68 11.61 -18.17
C TYR A 109 -16.25 12.17 -18.20
N ASN A 110 -15.30 11.36 -17.74
CA ASN A 110 -13.87 11.61 -17.85
C ASN A 110 -13.31 10.58 -18.84
N PRO A 111 -12.85 11.00 -20.04
CA PRO A 111 -12.32 10.08 -21.02
C PRO A 111 -11.02 9.42 -20.53
N PRO A 112 -10.62 8.29 -21.15
CA PRO A 112 -9.33 7.66 -20.91
C PRO A 112 -8.16 8.65 -20.97
N SER A 113 -7.28 8.61 -19.97
CA SER A 113 -6.06 9.42 -19.98
C SER A 113 -4.93 8.68 -20.69
N GLU A 114 -4.45 9.23 -21.79
CA GLU A 114 -3.32 8.68 -22.55
C GLU A 114 -2.09 8.42 -21.67
N ARG A 115 -1.72 9.38 -20.81
CA ARG A 115 -0.60 9.20 -19.88
C ARG A 115 -0.82 8.05 -18.90
N ALA A 116 -2.04 7.89 -18.38
CA ALA A 116 -2.38 6.78 -17.50
C ALA A 116 -2.27 5.43 -18.22
N ILE A 117 -2.71 5.37 -19.49
CA ILE A 117 -2.58 4.19 -20.34
C ILE A 117 -1.10 3.82 -20.53
N ILE A 118 -0.25 4.79 -20.91
CA ILE A 118 1.19 4.57 -21.11
C ILE A 118 1.84 4.00 -19.84
N VAL A 119 1.64 4.68 -18.70
CA VAL A 119 2.20 4.24 -17.41
C VAL A 119 1.70 2.86 -17.02
N PHE A 120 0.41 2.57 -17.23
CA PHE A 120 -0.17 1.25 -16.94
C PHE A 120 0.45 0.15 -17.80
N LEU A 121 0.59 0.37 -19.11
CA LEU A 121 1.22 -0.59 -20.01
C LEU A 121 2.71 -0.81 -19.70
N GLU A 122 3.45 0.23 -19.32
CA GLU A 122 4.83 0.12 -18.86
C GLU A 122 4.97 -0.73 -17.58
N LEU A 123 4.06 -0.54 -16.61
CA LEU A 123 4.03 -1.34 -15.40
C LEU A 123 3.76 -2.83 -15.71
N LEU A 124 2.84 -3.12 -16.63
CA LEU A 124 2.57 -4.49 -17.08
C LEU A 124 3.78 -5.13 -17.74
N LYS A 125 4.48 -4.40 -18.63
CA LYS A 125 5.73 -4.88 -19.26
C LYS A 125 6.80 -5.22 -18.22
N LYS A 126 7.07 -4.31 -17.28
CA LYS A 126 8.05 -4.54 -16.20
C LYS A 126 7.72 -5.75 -15.33
N CYS A 127 6.44 -5.99 -15.06
CA CYS A 127 6.01 -7.18 -14.31
C CYS A 127 6.27 -8.47 -15.10
N ASN A 128 6.03 -8.47 -16.40
CA ASN A 128 6.31 -9.61 -17.27
C ASN A 128 7.81 -9.89 -17.38
N ASP A 129 8.63 -8.85 -17.53
CA ASP A 129 10.10 -8.99 -17.61
C ASP A 129 10.67 -9.63 -16.35
N LYS A 130 10.24 -9.18 -15.17
CA LYS A 130 10.65 -9.78 -13.88
C LYS A 130 10.23 -11.24 -13.77
N ARG A 131 9.03 -11.58 -14.25
CA ARG A 131 8.54 -12.97 -14.25
C ARG A 131 9.39 -13.85 -15.18
N LEU A 132 9.75 -13.35 -16.36
CA LEU A 132 10.62 -14.05 -17.29
C LEU A 132 12.03 -14.24 -16.71
N GLU A 133 12.61 -13.24 -16.08
CA GLU A 133 13.90 -13.33 -15.39
C GLU A 133 13.90 -14.41 -14.30
N TYR A 134 12.83 -14.46 -13.50
CA TYR A 134 12.66 -15.49 -12.47
C TYR A 134 12.58 -16.91 -13.06
N ILE A 135 11.86 -17.08 -14.17
CA ILE A 135 11.76 -18.37 -14.86
C ILE A 135 13.12 -18.80 -15.40
N ARG A 136 13.88 -17.89 -16.02
CA ARG A 136 15.24 -18.17 -16.54
C ARG A 136 16.18 -18.64 -15.43
N LYS A 137 16.21 -17.92 -14.30
CA LYS A 137 17.02 -18.32 -13.12
C LYS A 137 16.68 -19.72 -12.64
N LYS A 138 15.39 -20.07 -12.58
CA LYS A 138 14.96 -21.44 -12.21
C LYS A 138 15.40 -22.52 -13.20
N ILE A 139 15.44 -22.20 -14.49
CA ILE A 139 15.93 -23.13 -15.52
C ILE A 139 17.44 -23.32 -15.36
N GLU A 140 18.21 -22.23 -15.22
CA GLU A 140 19.66 -22.28 -14.99
C GLU A 140 20.03 -23.05 -13.71
N GLU A 141 19.32 -22.84 -12.59
CA GLU A 141 19.52 -23.61 -11.36
C GLU A 141 19.30 -25.11 -11.56
N LYS A 142 18.25 -25.49 -12.32
CA LYS A 142 17.98 -26.91 -12.64
C LYS A 142 19.07 -27.50 -13.53
N GLU A 143 19.50 -26.77 -14.56
CA GLU A 143 20.58 -27.22 -15.45
C GLU A 143 21.91 -27.37 -14.71
N ASN A 144 22.23 -26.44 -13.82
CA ASN A 144 23.44 -26.50 -12.99
C ASN A 144 23.40 -27.68 -12.01
N ASN A 145 22.26 -27.91 -11.34
CA ASN A 145 22.09 -29.07 -10.47
C ASN A 145 22.18 -30.39 -11.24
N ASN A 146 21.62 -30.47 -12.45
CA ASN A 146 21.75 -31.65 -13.30
C ASN A 146 23.19 -31.88 -13.77
N LYS A 147 23.94 -30.82 -14.15
CA LYS A 147 25.36 -30.92 -14.50
C LYS A 147 26.23 -31.40 -13.33
N ILE A 148 25.92 -30.95 -12.11
CA ILE A 148 26.59 -31.41 -10.90
C ILE A 148 26.31 -32.91 -10.70
N ASN A 149 25.05 -33.34 -10.78
CA ASN A 149 24.66 -34.75 -10.60
C ASN A 149 25.29 -35.69 -11.65
N ILE A 150 25.48 -35.23 -12.89
CA ILE A 150 26.17 -36.02 -13.93
C ILE A 150 27.66 -36.16 -13.59
N ARG A 151 28.32 -35.13 -13.05
CA ARG A 151 29.75 -35.21 -12.67
C ARG A 151 30.04 -36.13 -11.49
N VAL A 152 29.14 -36.24 -10.52
CA VAL A 152 29.32 -37.14 -9.35
C VAL A 152 29.00 -38.61 -9.68
N GLY A 153 28.47 -38.91 -10.86
CA GLY A 153 28.10 -40.27 -11.29
C GLY A 153 29.17 -41.03 -12.07
N PHE A 154 30.41 -40.51 -12.17
CA PHE A 154 31.51 -41.12 -12.94
C PHE A 154 32.71 -41.57 -12.08
N ASP A 155 32.57 -41.64 -10.77
CA ASP A 155 33.56 -42.28 -9.90
C ASP A 155 33.12 -43.72 -9.57
N ASN A 156 33.34 -44.64 -10.51
CA ASN A 156 33.41 -46.10 -10.30
C ASN A 156 34.51 -46.67 -11.19
#